data_AF-A0A7S1B9V9-F1
#
_entry.id   AF-A0A7S1B9V9-F1
#
_cell.length_a   1.000
_cell.length_b   1.000
_cell.length_c   1.000
_cell.angle_alpha   90.00
_cell.angle_beta   90.00
_cell.angle_gamma   90.00
#
_symmetry.space_group_name_H-M   'P 1'
#
loop_
_entity.id
_entity.type
_entity.pdbx_description
1 polymer ?
#
loop_
_entity_poly.entity_id
_entity_poly.type
_entity_poly.pdbx_seq_one_letter_code
_entity_poly.pdbx_strand_id
1 'polypeptide(L)'
;QSVFIKRKTSRFRLFGKAALRLALIKLMFITSLEKSSHFASAVMEYPGPIVFEVESPEGSKEKVTKFATTGGPIAISEKRGIAFHTAHNCNTLNEHSAVSWWYSWGTKAGFSNGFCDNPEGASLAARNTLGKEFVPMFWNEVPSMPFDDETHFNLQNAKYLMTFNEPEREDQANLSADYAASVWPQIVSIASEYSLKLVAPCGTIDGGKQW
;
A
#
# COMPACT_ATOMS: atom_id res chain seq x y z
N GLN A 1 65.38 37.10 29.50
CA GLN A 1 64.64 35.84 29.28
C GLN A 1 63.20 36.20 28.98
N SER A 2 62.79 36.04 27.72
CA SER A 2 61.47 36.42 27.20
C SER A 2 60.48 35.27 27.37
N VAL A 3 59.26 35.55 27.85
CA VAL A 3 58.16 34.58 27.87
C VAL A 3 57.11 34.99 26.85
N PHE A 4 56.81 34.05 25.97
CA PHE A 4 56.10 34.18 24.70
C PHE A 4 54.59 33.94 24.89
N ILE A 5 53.76 34.81 24.29
CA ILE A 5 52.30 34.68 24.24
C ILE A 5 51.89 33.60 23.22
N LYS A 6 50.97 32.70 23.58
CA LYS A 6 50.16 31.95 22.60
C LYS A 6 48.68 31.93 23.02
N ARG A 7 47.87 32.82 22.43
CA ARG A 7 46.41 32.68 22.36
C ARG A 7 46.09 31.65 21.26
N LYS A 8 45.33 30.62 21.62
CA LYS A 8 44.89 29.55 20.71
C LYS A 8 43.66 30.05 19.94
N THR A 9 43.83 30.43 18.69
CA THR A 9 42.72 30.73 17.77
C THR A 9 42.13 29.42 17.26
N SER A 10 40.88 29.15 17.61
CA SER A 10 40.10 28.06 17.02
C SER A 10 39.65 28.48 15.62
N ARG A 11 40.08 27.73 14.61
CA ARG A 11 39.62 27.90 13.21
C ARG A 11 38.16 27.47 13.12
N PHE A 12 37.27 28.40 12.79
CA PHE A 12 35.96 28.07 12.25
C PHE A 12 36.15 27.31 10.94
N ARG A 13 35.82 26.02 10.93
CA ARG A 13 35.68 25.24 9.69
C ARG A 13 34.42 25.72 8.97
N LEU A 14 34.58 26.15 7.72
CA LEU A 14 33.49 26.33 6.76
C LEU A 14 32.68 25.03 6.71
N PHE A 15 31.46 25.03 7.27
CA PHE A 15 30.49 23.99 6.98
C PHE A 15 30.01 24.18 5.53
N GLY A 16 30.12 23.10 4.74
CA GLY A 16 29.89 23.11 3.31
C GLY A 16 28.48 23.53 2.92
N LYS A 17 28.37 24.13 1.73
CA LYS A 17 27.14 24.61 1.08
C LYS A 17 25.98 23.58 1.06
N ALA A 18 26.25 22.29 1.30
CA ALA A 18 25.27 21.22 1.43
C ALA A 18 24.41 21.33 2.70
N ALA A 19 24.99 21.72 3.85
CA ALA A 19 24.24 21.84 5.11
C ALA A 19 23.24 23.01 5.07
N LEU A 20 23.64 24.11 4.40
CA LEU A 20 22.76 25.27 4.18
C LEU A 20 21.61 24.93 3.21
N ARG A 21 21.86 24.10 2.19
CA ARG A 21 20.81 23.60 1.28
C ARG A 21 19.81 22.68 1.98
N LEU A 22 20.26 21.79 2.87
CA LEU A 22 19.37 20.92 3.64
C LEU A 22 18.48 21.71 4.62
N ALA A 23 19.03 22.74 5.28
CA ALA A 23 18.28 23.59 6.18
C ALA A 23 17.19 24.40 5.44
N LEU A 24 17.48 24.90 4.23
CA LEU A 24 16.52 25.60 3.39
C LEU A 24 15.39 24.70 2.88
N ILE A 25 15.68 23.45 2.49
CA ILE A 25 14.66 22.48 2.07
C ILE A 25 13.73 22.14 3.25
N LYS A 26 14.29 21.96 4.45
CA LYS A 26 13.52 21.65 5.65
C LYS A 26 12.60 22.81 6.06
N LEU A 27 13.03 24.06 5.88
CA LEU A 27 12.22 25.25 6.15
C LEU A 27 11.09 25.45 5.12
N MET A 28 11.33 25.11 3.84
CA MET A 28 10.29 25.16 2.80
C MET A 28 9.23 24.06 2.96
N PHE A 29 9.57 22.89 3.50
CA PHE A 29 8.59 21.85 3.81
C PHE A 29 7.69 22.24 4.99
N ILE A 30 8.24 22.89 6.03
CA ILE A 30 7.47 23.32 7.21
C ILE A 30 6.47 24.42 6.83
N THR A 31 6.86 25.39 5.99
CA THR A 31 5.93 26.45 5.54
C THR A 31 4.87 25.95 4.54
N SER A 32 5.13 24.86 3.81
CA SER A 32 4.15 24.21 2.95
C SER A 32 3.07 23.47 3.76
N LEU A 33 3.45 22.87 4.90
CA LEU A 33 2.53 22.15 5.78
C LEU A 33 1.59 23.09 6.54
N GLU A 34 2.01 24.30 6.91
CA GLU A 34 1.14 25.26 7.62
C GLU A 34 0.04 25.87 6.72
N LYS A 35 0.18 25.84 5.39
CA LYS A 35 -0.86 26.38 4.47
C LYS A 35 -2.03 25.43 4.19
N SER A 36 -2.00 24.20 4.70
CA SER A 36 -3.03 23.18 4.42
C SER A 36 -4.06 23.00 5.54
N SER A 37 -4.01 23.80 6.61
CA SER A 37 -4.92 23.73 7.76
C SER A 37 -6.16 24.65 7.65
N HIS A 38 -6.86 24.60 6.52
CA HIS A 38 -8.21 25.15 6.41
C HIS A 38 -9.14 24.14 5.73
N PHE A 39 -9.50 23.07 6.44
CA PHE A 39 -10.68 22.28 6.11
C PHE A 39 -11.85 22.78 6.95
N ALA A 40 -12.67 23.63 6.33
CA ALA A 40 -14.00 23.95 6.82
C ALA A 40 -14.86 22.68 6.79
N SER A 41 -15.46 22.33 7.92
CA SER A 41 -16.48 21.29 8.00
C SER A 41 -17.75 21.81 7.34
N ALA A 42 -18.07 21.33 6.14
CA ALA A 42 -19.37 21.52 5.52
C ALA A 42 -20.13 20.20 5.61
N VAL A 43 -21.14 20.17 6.48
CA VAL A 43 -22.14 19.09 6.50
C VAL A 43 -23.02 19.30 5.27
N MET A 44 -22.80 18.49 4.24
CA MET A 44 -23.57 18.55 3.00
C MET A 44 -24.81 17.66 3.17
N GLU A 45 -25.95 18.29 3.48
CA GLU A 45 -27.26 17.65 3.46
C GLU A 45 -27.62 17.31 2.00
N TYR A 46 -27.83 16.02 1.71
CA TYR A 46 -28.15 15.56 0.37
C TYR A 46 -29.65 15.74 0.07
N PRO A 47 -30.03 16.39 -1.04
CA PRO A 47 -31.41 16.31 -1.52
C PRO A 47 -31.68 14.87 -1.99
N GLY A 48 -32.80 14.31 -1.57
CA GLY A 48 -33.26 12.98 -2.01
C GLY A 48 -33.47 12.90 -3.54
N PRO A 49 -33.74 11.69 -4.06
CA PRO A 49 -33.86 11.46 -5.50
C PRO A 49 -34.96 12.33 -6.11
N ILE A 50 -34.59 13.08 -7.16
CA ILE A 50 -35.53 13.87 -7.95
C ILE A 50 -36.22 12.94 -8.94
N VAL A 51 -37.54 12.81 -8.82
CA VAL A 51 -38.39 12.03 -9.72
C VAL A 51 -38.98 12.99 -10.76
N PHE A 52 -38.66 12.77 -12.03
CA PHE A 52 -39.40 13.41 -13.13
C PHE A 52 -40.31 12.38 -13.79
N GLU A 53 -41.57 12.77 -13.98
CA GLU A 53 -42.55 11.98 -14.70
C GLU A 53 -42.46 12.39 -16.18
N VAL A 54 -41.96 11.50 -17.03
CA VAL A 54 -41.85 11.72 -18.47
C VAL A 54 -42.95 10.91 -19.14
N GLU A 55 -43.90 11.59 -19.79
CA GLU A 55 -44.90 10.95 -20.65
C GLU A 55 -44.26 10.56 -21.99
N SER A 56 -44.29 9.25 -22.29
CA SER A 56 -43.94 8.68 -23.61
C SER A 56 -45.15 8.75 -24.54
N PRO A 57 -44.99 8.99 -25.86
CA PRO A 57 -46.12 9.06 -26.80
C PRO A 57 -46.84 7.72 -27.07
N GLU A 58 -46.35 6.60 -26.53
CA GLU A 58 -46.93 5.29 -26.78
C GLU A 58 -47.08 4.50 -25.47
N GLY A 59 -48.23 4.65 -24.83
CA GLY A 59 -49.04 3.59 -24.19
C GLY A 59 -48.49 2.56 -23.19
N SER A 60 -47.19 2.44 -22.93
CA SER A 60 -46.62 1.44 -22.01
C SER A 60 -45.83 2.07 -20.88
N LYS A 61 -46.34 1.95 -19.65
CA LYS A 61 -45.66 2.40 -18.42
C LYS A 61 -44.55 1.42 -18.05
N GLU A 62 -43.33 1.66 -18.52
CA GLU A 62 -42.14 1.01 -17.96
C GLU A 62 -41.41 1.97 -17.04
N LYS A 63 -41.22 1.57 -15.78
CA LYS A 63 -40.55 2.39 -14.76
C LYS A 63 -39.04 2.29 -14.95
N VAL A 64 -38.50 3.09 -15.87
CA VAL A 64 -37.05 3.13 -16.12
C VAL A 64 -36.36 3.94 -15.02
N THR A 65 -35.86 3.26 -13.99
CA THR A 65 -34.88 3.85 -13.07
C THR A 65 -33.52 3.91 -13.75
N LYS A 66 -33.22 5.04 -14.41
CA LYS A 66 -31.83 5.38 -14.77
C LYS A 66 -31.16 5.98 -13.54
N PHE A 67 -30.18 5.27 -12.98
CA PHE A 67 -29.26 5.84 -12.02
C PHE A 67 -28.40 6.88 -12.74
N ALA A 68 -28.64 8.15 -12.47
CA ALA A 68 -27.74 9.21 -12.90
C ALA A 68 -26.37 8.96 -12.22
N THR A 69 -25.35 8.62 -13.02
CA THR A 69 -23.97 8.63 -12.55
C THR A 69 -23.57 10.09 -12.32
N THR A 70 -23.78 10.58 -11.11
CA THR A 70 -23.19 11.85 -10.67
C THR A 70 -21.69 11.62 -10.58
N GLY A 71 -20.95 12.15 -11.57
CA GLY A 71 -19.48 12.12 -11.66
C GLY A 71 -18.81 12.96 -10.58
N GLY A 72 -18.95 12.55 -9.32
CA GLY A 72 -18.05 12.96 -8.24
C GLY A 72 -16.78 12.11 -8.27
N PRO A 73 -15.67 12.56 -7.67
CA PRO A 73 -14.49 11.74 -7.50
C PRO A 73 -14.89 10.44 -6.79
N ILE A 74 -14.57 9.30 -7.40
CA ILE A 74 -14.84 7.97 -6.84
C ILE A 74 -14.13 7.93 -5.48
N ALA A 75 -14.89 7.83 -4.40
CA ALA A 75 -14.32 7.69 -3.07
C ALA A 75 -13.49 6.41 -3.02
N ILE A 76 -12.21 6.53 -2.66
CA ILE A 76 -11.33 5.39 -2.46
C ILE A 76 -11.87 4.62 -1.25
N SER A 77 -12.17 3.33 -1.45
CA SER A 77 -12.57 2.47 -0.36
C SER A 77 -11.31 1.91 0.30
N GLU A 78 -11.04 2.29 1.54
CA GLU A 78 -9.89 1.75 2.30
C GLU A 78 -9.90 0.22 2.40
N LYS A 79 -11.07 -0.39 2.27
CA LYS A 79 -11.27 -1.85 2.38
C LYS A 79 -11.11 -2.59 1.05
N ARG A 80 -11.25 -1.91 -0.09
CA ARG A 80 -11.28 -2.58 -1.39
C ARG A 80 -9.85 -2.86 -1.88
N GLY A 81 -9.52 -4.14 -1.97
CA GLY A 81 -8.26 -4.63 -2.52
C GLY A 81 -8.43 -5.35 -3.86
N ILE A 82 -7.31 -5.63 -4.52
CA ILE A 82 -7.24 -6.51 -5.70
C ILE A 82 -6.18 -7.58 -5.49
N ALA A 83 -6.51 -8.80 -5.92
CA ALA A 83 -5.56 -9.89 -6.12
C ALA A 83 -5.24 -10.01 -7.62
N PHE A 84 -3.99 -10.02 -8.04
CA PHE A 84 -3.64 -10.28 -9.45
C PHE A 84 -2.31 -11.00 -9.62
N HIS A 85 -2.25 -11.92 -10.61
CA HIS A 85 -1.17 -12.92 -10.71
C HIS A 85 -0.40 -12.71 -12.01
N THR A 86 -1.01 -13.04 -13.15
CA THR A 86 -0.29 -13.19 -14.43
C THR A 86 -0.90 -12.41 -15.59
N ALA A 87 -2.23 -12.25 -15.66
CA ALA A 87 -2.88 -11.59 -16.80
C ALA A 87 -3.12 -10.08 -16.56
N HIS A 88 -2.04 -9.30 -16.46
CA HIS A 88 -2.12 -7.85 -16.24
C HIS A 88 -0.94 -7.10 -16.90
N ASN A 89 -1.12 -5.80 -17.16
CA ASN A 89 -0.08 -4.91 -17.69
C ASN A 89 0.42 -3.93 -16.61
N CYS A 90 1.43 -3.10 -16.93
CA CYS A 90 1.98 -2.12 -15.99
C CYS A 90 0.95 -1.09 -15.45
N ASN A 91 -0.16 -0.89 -16.16
CA ASN A 91 -1.18 0.10 -15.84
C ASN A 91 -2.42 -0.50 -15.16
N THR A 92 -2.45 -1.80 -14.86
CA THR A 92 -3.65 -2.48 -14.35
C THR A 92 -4.28 -1.76 -13.15
N LEU A 93 -3.46 -1.25 -12.23
CA LEU A 93 -3.95 -0.54 -11.04
C LEU A 93 -4.51 0.86 -11.34
N ASN A 94 -4.15 1.48 -12.46
CA ASN A 94 -4.68 2.80 -12.86
C ASN A 94 -6.20 2.73 -13.13
N GLU A 95 -6.67 1.59 -13.63
CA GLU A 95 -8.08 1.37 -13.98
C GLU A 95 -8.96 1.14 -12.75
N HIS A 96 -8.34 0.96 -11.58
CA HIS A 96 -9.03 0.63 -10.34
C HIS A 96 -8.95 1.77 -9.32
N SER A 97 -9.60 2.90 -9.64
CA SER A 97 -9.61 4.12 -8.82
C SER A 97 -10.20 3.94 -7.42
N ALA A 98 -11.12 2.98 -7.23
CA ALA A 98 -11.74 2.70 -5.93
C ALA A 98 -10.92 1.80 -4.99
N VAL A 99 -9.77 1.30 -5.44
CA VAL A 99 -8.93 0.31 -4.73
C VAL A 99 -7.81 1.01 -3.97
N SER A 100 -7.60 0.62 -2.71
CA SER A 100 -6.56 1.17 -1.84
C SER A 100 -5.35 0.25 -1.64
N TRP A 101 -5.47 -1.05 -1.94
CA TRP A 101 -4.39 -2.01 -1.73
C TRP A 101 -4.41 -3.17 -2.74
N TRP A 102 -3.29 -3.87 -2.90
CA TRP A 102 -3.20 -5.08 -3.72
C TRP A 102 -2.24 -6.10 -3.14
N TYR A 103 -2.37 -7.34 -3.60
CA TYR A 103 -1.43 -8.43 -3.33
C TYR A 103 -1.34 -9.37 -4.55
N SER A 104 -0.31 -10.22 -4.56
CA SER A 104 0.05 -11.08 -5.70
C SER A 104 0.53 -12.46 -5.27
N TRP A 105 -0.03 -12.98 -4.16
CA TRP A 105 0.26 -14.32 -3.60
C TRP A 105 1.74 -14.59 -3.32
N GLY A 106 2.51 -13.56 -2.98
CA GLY A 106 3.93 -13.71 -2.64
C GLY A 106 4.55 -12.43 -2.11
N THR A 107 5.86 -12.43 -1.96
CA THR A 107 6.65 -11.27 -1.49
C THR A 107 6.92 -10.23 -2.58
N LYS A 108 6.73 -10.61 -3.84
CA LYS A 108 6.96 -9.78 -5.03
C LYS A 108 5.69 -9.11 -5.48
N ALA A 109 5.77 -7.91 -6.07
CA ALA A 109 4.62 -7.05 -6.35
C ALA A 109 3.69 -7.54 -7.48
N GLY A 110 4.04 -8.64 -8.15
CA GLY A 110 3.23 -9.31 -9.16
C GLY A 110 3.48 -8.86 -10.60
N PHE A 111 3.95 -7.62 -10.81
CA PHE A 111 4.17 -7.07 -12.15
C PHE A 111 5.16 -7.84 -13.03
N SER A 112 6.12 -8.53 -12.43
CA SER A 112 7.09 -9.38 -13.14
C SER A 112 6.45 -10.64 -13.76
N ASN A 113 5.27 -11.03 -13.29
CA ASN A 113 4.59 -12.25 -13.71
C ASN A 113 3.59 -12.01 -14.85
N GLY A 114 3.45 -10.76 -15.30
CA GLY A 114 2.52 -10.36 -16.34
C GLY A 114 3.16 -9.68 -17.56
N PHE A 115 2.34 -8.95 -18.31
CA PHE A 115 2.71 -8.23 -19.53
C PHE A 115 3.19 -6.81 -19.19
N CYS A 116 4.26 -6.71 -18.40
CA CYS A 116 4.82 -5.43 -17.99
C CYS A 116 6.33 -5.34 -18.24
N ASP A 117 6.72 -4.42 -19.13
CA ASP A 117 8.12 -4.21 -19.51
C ASP A 117 8.93 -3.43 -18.44
N ASN A 118 8.27 -2.84 -17.45
CA ASN A 118 8.89 -2.10 -16.34
C ASN A 118 8.18 -2.39 -15.00
N PRO A 119 8.39 -3.59 -14.43
CA PRO A 119 7.66 -4.02 -13.23
C PRO A 119 7.99 -3.19 -11.98
N GLU A 120 9.25 -2.80 -11.81
CA GLU A 120 9.69 -1.96 -10.70
C GLU A 120 9.03 -0.57 -10.77
N GLY A 121 9.06 0.07 -11.95
CA GLY A 121 8.42 1.36 -12.17
C GLY A 121 6.90 1.31 -11.96
N ALA A 122 6.24 0.22 -12.38
CA ALA A 122 4.81 0.01 -12.15
C ALA A 122 4.47 -0.09 -10.66
N SER A 123 5.24 -0.88 -9.90
CA SER A 123 5.09 -1.00 -8.45
C SER A 123 5.30 0.34 -7.73
N LEU A 124 6.36 1.08 -8.09
CA LEU A 124 6.64 2.41 -7.53
C LEU A 124 5.56 3.43 -7.87
N ALA A 125 5.05 3.43 -9.11
CA ALA A 125 3.97 4.32 -9.52
C ALA A 125 2.67 3.99 -8.77
N ALA A 126 2.35 2.71 -8.57
CA ALA A 126 1.19 2.30 -7.79
C ALA A 126 1.25 2.80 -6.34
N ARG A 127 2.42 2.75 -5.69
CA ARG A 127 2.61 3.25 -4.33
C ARG A 127 2.60 4.78 -4.25
N ASN A 128 3.46 5.42 -5.04
CA ASN A 128 3.79 6.83 -4.87
C ASN A 128 2.80 7.76 -5.60
N THR A 129 2.31 7.35 -6.77
CA THR A 129 1.42 8.17 -7.59
C THR A 129 -0.04 7.85 -7.31
N LEU A 130 -0.39 6.56 -7.16
CA LEU A 130 -1.78 6.15 -6.92
C LEU A 130 -2.13 6.00 -5.44
N GLY A 131 -1.13 6.06 -4.54
CA GLY A 131 -1.34 5.90 -3.10
C GLY A 131 -1.83 4.51 -2.69
N LYS A 132 -1.57 3.48 -3.51
CA LYS A 132 -2.01 2.11 -3.23
C LYS A 132 -0.96 1.37 -2.40
N GLU A 133 -1.41 0.51 -1.51
CA GLU A 133 -0.53 -0.31 -0.67
C GLU A 133 -0.35 -1.72 -1.24
N PHE A 134 0.89 -2.16 -1.41
CA PHE A 134 1.17 -3.58 -1.65
C PHE A 134 1.27 -4.31 -0.31
N VAL A 135 0.61 -5.47 -0.23
CA VAL A 135 0.67 -6.35 0.94
C VAL A 135 1.41 -7.64 0.54
N PRO A 136 2.67 -7.84 0.97
CA PRO A 136 3.41 -9.07 0.71
C PRO A 136 2.80 -10.26 1.45
N MET A 137 3.03 -11.46 0.93
CA MET A 137 2.52 -12.71 1.48
C MET A 137 3.63 -13.77 1.59
N PHE A 138 3.67 -14.46 2.73
CA PHE A 138 4.39 -15.71 2.89
C PHE A 138 3.43 -16.86 2.58
N TRP A 139 3.37 -17.25 1.31
CA TRP A 139 2.36 -18.18 0.81
C TRP A 139 2.47 -19.55 1.49
N ASN A 140 3.59 -20.26 1.30
CA ASN A 140 3.77 -21.64 1.77
C ASN A 140 4.97 -21.81 2.70
N GLU A 141 5.82 -20.80 2.85
CA GLU A 141 6.98 -20.85 3.72
C GLU A 141 7.41 -19.45 4.17
N VAL A 142 8.20 -19.40 5.23
CA VAL A 142 8.89 -18.16 5.63
C VAL A 142 10.18 -18.07 4.83
N PRO A 143 10.39 -17.01 4.02
CA PRO A 143 11.60 -16.90 3.20
C PRO A 143 12.86 -16.90 4.06
N SER A 144 13.93 -17.52 3.56
CA SER A 144 15.23 -17.51 4.20
C SER A 144 15.85 -16.11 4.14
N MET A 145 16.52 -15.70 5.22
CA MET A 145 17.36 -14.50 5.20
C MET A 145 18.78 -14.82 4.69
N PRO A 146 19.45 -13.88 4.00
CA PRO A 146 18.96 -12.54 3.63
C PRO A 146 17.91 -12.60 2.51
N PHE A 147 16.95 -11.68 2.54
CA PHE A 147 15.96 -11.54 1.47
C PHE A 147 16.59 -10.96 0.21
N ASP A 148 16.02 -11.29 -0.96
CA ASP A 148 16.32 -10.58 -2.20
C ASP A 148 15.89 -9.11 -2.13
N ASP A 149 16.48 -8.26 -2.98
CA ASP A 149 16.26 -6.81 -2.97
C ASP A 149 14.78 -6.41 -3.11
N GLU A 150 14.01 -7.12 -3.93
CA GLU A 150 12.59 -6.82 -4.14
C GLU A 150 11.76 -7.19 -2.91
N THR A 151 11.97 -8.38 -2.37
CA THR A 151 11.32 -8.82 -1.12
C THR A 151 11.66 -7.88 0.03
N HIS A 152 12.94 -7.53 0.20
CA HIS A 152 13.39 -6.59 1.22
C HIS A 152 12.72 -5.22 1.06
N PHE A 153 12.72 -4.67 -0.16
CA PHE A 153 12.05 -3.41 -0.48
C PHE A 153 10.55 -3.46 -0.19
N ASN A 154 9.87 -4.55 -0.57
CA ASN A 154 8.44 -4.69 -0.38
C ASN A 154 8.07 -4.80 1.11
N LEU A 155 8.84 -5.54 1.90
CA LEU A 155 8.64 -5.63 3.36
C LEU A 155 8.89 -4.28 4.03
N GLN A 156 9.89 -3.50 3.60
CA GLN A 156 10.16 -2.16 4.15
C GLN A 156 9.05 -1.15 3.87
N ASN A 157 8.31 -1.32 2.77
CA ASN A 157 7.30 -0.37 2.30
C ASN A 157 5.86 -0.85 2.50
N ALA A 158 5.65 -1.96 3.18
CA ALA A 158 4.33 -2.49 3.53
C ALA A 158 3.96 -2.11 4.96
N LYS A 159 2.66 -2.07 5.28
CA LYS A 159 2.19 -1.98 6.68
C LYS A 159 1.68 -3.32 7.21
N TYR A 160 1.34 -4.23 6.30
CA TYR A 160 0.79 -5.54 6.61
C TYR A 160 1.62 -6.64 5.96
N LEU A 161 1.60 -7.81 6.58
CA LEU A 161 2.17 -9.04 6.04
C LEU A 161 1.11 -10.13 6.11
N MET A 162 0.75 -10.67 4.95
CA MET A 162 -0.08 -11.87 4.85
C MET A 162 0.77 -13.11 5.10
N THR A 163 0.20 -14.07 5.80
CA THR A 163 0.85 -15.35 6.08
C THR A 163 0.21 -16.45 5.21
N PHE A 164 0.21 -17.70 5.66
CA PHE A 164 0.03 -18.85 4.77
C PHE A 164 -1.31 -18.85 4.01
N ASN A 165 -1.28 -19.22 2.72
CA ASN A 165 -2.50 -19.33 1.88
C ASN A 165 -3.05 -20.75 1.90
N GLU A 166 -4.29 -20.92 2.36
CA GLU A 166 -5.00 -22.19 2.37
C GLU A 166 -4.09 -23.36 2.84
N PRO A 167 -3.45 -23.22 4.02
CA PRO A 167 -2.47 -24.20 4.49
C PRO A 167 -3.05 -25.60 4.70
N GLU A 168 -4.36 -25.71 4.90
CA GLU A 168 -5.08 -26.98 4.99
C GLU A 168 -5.19 -27.73 3.65
N ARG A 169 -4.90 -27.08 2.52
CA ARG A 169 -5.10 -27.66 1.18
C ARG A 169 -3.81 -28.19 0.57
N GLU A 170 -3.89 -29.42 0.07
CA GLU A 170 -2.77 -30.12 -0.60
C GLU A 170 -2.31 -29.42 -1.88
N ASP A 171 -3.21 -28.73 -2.59
CA ASP A 171 -2.95 -27.99 -3.82
C ASP A 171 -2.54 -26.52 -3.60
N GLN A 172 -2.30 -26.13 -2.33
CA GLN A 172 -1.98 -24.76 -1.93
C GLN A 172 -0.71 -24.74 -1.05
N ALA A 173 -0.72 -24.09 0.12
CA ALA A 173 0.45 -24.05 0.97
C ALA A 173 0.78 -25.41 1.62
N ASN A 174 -0.23 -26.27 1.82
CA ASN A 174 -0.08 -27.63 2.31
C ASN A 174 0.84 -27.75 3.55
N LEU A 175 0.47 -27.06 4.63
CA LEU A 175 1.22 -27.02 5.88
C LEU A 175 0.40 -27.67 7.00
N SER A 176 1.06 -28.37 7.93
CA SER A 176 0.39 -28.76 9.18
C SER A 176 0.28 -27.56 10.13
N ALA A 177 -0.77 -27.55 10.96
CA ALA A 177 -0.94 -26.54 12.01
C ALA A 177 0.27 -26.52 12.96
N ASP A 178 0.82 -27.69 13.32
CA ASP A 178 2.01 -27.82 14.17
C ASP A 178 3.24 -27.16 13.54
N TYR A 179 3.46 -27.37 12.24
CA TYR A 179 4.56 -26.72 11.53
C TYR A 179 4.37 -25.20 11.49
N ALA A 180 3.18 -24.74 11.08
CA ALA A 180 2.87 -23.32 11.02
C ALA A 180 3.05 -22.62 12.38
N ALA A 181 2.63 -23.27 13.48
CA ALA A 181 2.85 -22.80 14.83
C ALA A 181 4.35 -22.77 15.20
N SER A 182 5.12 -23.78 14.79
CA SER A 182 6.56 -23.85 15.07
C SER A 182 7.36 -22.72 14.43
N VAL A 183 6.96 -22.25 13.24
CA VAL A 183 7.63 -21.16 12.50
C VAL A 183 7.05 -19.78 12.81
N TRP A 184 5.90 -19.71 13.51
CA TRP A 184 5.25 -18.45 13.87
C TRP A 184 6.17 -17.45 14.61
N PRO A 185 7.04 -17.87 15.55
CA PRO A 185 8.00 -16.94 16.17
C PRO A 185 8.93 -16.25 15.17
N GLN A 186 9.33 -16.93 14.09
CA GLN A 186 10.15 -16.34 13.03
C GLN A 186 9.37 -15.26 12.27
N ILE A 187 8.09 -15.51 11.97
CA ILE A 187 7.19 -14.53 11.33
C ILE A 187 7.04 -13.29 12.21
N VAL A 188 6.81 -13.47 13.51
CA VAL A 188 6.71 -12.37 14.49
C VAL A 188 8.01 -11.57 14.55
N SER A 189 9.17 -12.24 14.51
CA SER A 189 10.47 -11.56 14.48
C SER A 189 10.63 -10.69 13.23
N ILE A 190 10.31 -11.23 12.05
CA ILE A 190 10.37 -10.48 10.79
C ILE A 190 9.39 -9.31 10.83
N ALA A 191 8.14 -9.53 11.26
CA ALA A 191 7.17 -8.46 11.37
C ALA A 191 7.61 -7.36 12.34
N SER A 192 8.27 -7.71 13.44
CA SER A 192 8.86 -6.72 14.35
C SER A 192 10.00 -5.93 13.70
N GLU A 193 10.88 -6.58 12.95
CA GLU A 193 12.01 -5.93 12.26
C GLU A 193 11.53 -4.92 11.22
N TYR A 194 10.50 -5.29 10.44
CA TYR A 194 9.95 -4.45 9.36
C TYR A 194 8.75 -3.61 9.81
N SER A 195 8.39 -3.61 11.10
CA SER A 195 7.23 -2.88 11.65
C SER A 195 5.88 -3.21 10.99
N LEU A 196 5.67 -4.49 10.65
CA LEU A 196 4.51 -5.01 9.95
C LEU A 196 3.43 -5.48 10.93
N LYS A 197 2.16 -5.27 10.55
CA LYS A 197 1.01 -5.92 11.18
C LYS A 197 0.75 -7.27 10.50
N LEU A 198 0.62 -8.32 11.30
CA LEU A 198 0.37 -9.67 10.78
C LEU A 198 -1.11 -9.87 10.43
N VAL A 199 -1.34 -10.45 9.25
CA VAL A 199 -2.63 -11.03 8.84
C VAL A 199 -2.51 -12.54 8.98
N ALA A 200 -3.47 -13.13 9.69
CA ALA A 200 -3.50 -14.57 9.99
C ALA A 200 -3.52 -15.43 8.71
N PRO A 201 -3.16 -16.74 8.80
CA PRO A 201 -3.29 -17.65 7.69
C PRO A 201 -4.70 -17.62 7.08
N CYS A 202 -4.76 -17.68 5.75
CA CYS A 202 -5.99 -17.54 4.98
C CYS A 202 -6.54 -18.92 4.63
N GLY A 203 -7.32 -19.52 5.54
CA GLY A 203 -7.94 -20.82 5.30
C GLY A 203 -9.28 -20.75 4.54
N THR A 204 -9.65 -21.83 3.87
CA THR A 204 -10.95 -21.98 3.21
C THR A 204 -12.10 -22.25 4.20
N ILE A 205 -13.34 -22.12 3.74
CA ILE A 205 -14.54 -22.36 4.57
C ILE A 205 -14.72 -23.83 4.97
N ASP A 206 -14.20 -24.77 4.19
CA ASP A 206 -14.42 -26.21 4.32
C ASP A 206 -13.36 -26.94 5.17
N GLY A 207 -12.29 -26.26 5.58
CA GLY A 207 -11.26 -26.85 6.45
C GLY A 207 -10.45 -25.85 7.26
N GLY A 208 -10.29 -24.62 6.76
CA GLY A 208 -9.38 -23.62 7.31
C GLY A 208 -9.69 -23.12 8.72
N LYS A 209 -10.92 -23.32 9.22
CA LYS A 209 -11.26 -22.96 10.62
C LYS A 209 -10.77 -24.01 11.62
N GLN A 210 -10.73 -25.28 11.22
CA GLN A 210 -10.29 -26.38 12.08
C GLN A 210 -8.76 -26.50 12.11
N TRP A 211 -8.15 -26.26 10.94
CA TRP A 211 -6.72 -26.07 10.81
C TRP A 211 -6.24 -24.91 11.69
#